data_AF-A0A2G9P6N8-F1
#
_entry.id   AF-A0A2G9P6N8-F1
#
_cell.length_a   1.000
_cell.length_b   1.000
_cell.length_c   1.000
_cell.angle_alpha   90.00
_cell.angle_beta   90.00
_cell.angle_gamma   90.00
#
_symmetry.space_group_name_H-M   'P 1'
#
loop_
_entity.id
_entity.type
_entity.pdbx_description
1 polymer ?
#
loop_
_entity_poly.entity_id
_entity_poly.type
_entity_poly.pdbx_seq_one_letter_code
_entity_poly.pdbx_strand_id
1 'polypeptide(L)'
;MEHILDKLVFKANELHETITSNEWKSYTRKSFVHALNNTITRLEDLLEIIEELNKRIEREPSVDSPDLSPLITSYNKTLIALRRNIVLEEAKKEMPFDLKEKTEVPELYAFMGQKIMSLLLKTRFAVERVHLHSIKERITPEQEKATAKNIFSLLQAKEKELEELREKYEKLRQKNLSANLGE
;
A
#
# COMPACT_ATOMS: atom_id res chain seq x y z
N MET A 1 -12.03 17.46 2.32
CA MET A 1 -11.19 16.32 2.72
C MET A 1 -11.91 15.00 2.47
N GLU A 2 -13.14 14.86 2.97
CA GLU A 2 -14.04 13.70 2.81
C GLU A 2 -14.15 13.17 1.37
N HIS A 3 -14.49 14.01 0.40
CA HIS A 3 -14.56 13.63 -1.03
C HIS A 3 -13.25 13.03 -1.60
N ILE A 4 -12.08 13.45 -1.10
CA ILE A 4 -10.79 12.87 -1.54
C ILE A 4 -10.58 11.50 -0.93
N LEU A 5 -10.93 11.33 0.34
CA LEU A 5 -10.85 10.03 1.02
C LEU A 5 -11.77 9.03 0.32
N ASP A 6 -13.01 9.41 0.02
CA ASP A 6 -13.96 8.55 -0.69
C ASP A 6 -13.44 8.13 -2.07
N LYS A 7 -12.91 9.10 -2.84
CA LYS A 7 -12.29 8.84 -4.14
C LYS A 7 -11.10 7.88 -4.02
N LEU A 8 -10.26 8.07 -3.00
CA LEU A 8 -9.08 7.25 -2.75
C LEU A 8 -9.47 5.82 -2.37
N VAL A 9 -10.44 5.64 -1.48
CA VAL A 9 -10.99 4.34 -1.09
C VAL A 9 -11.62 3.64 -2.28
N PHE A 10 -12.45 4.34 -3.05
CA PHE A 10 -13.10 3.78 -4.23
C PHE A 10 -12.07 3.24 -5.23
N LYS A 11 -11.10 4.06 -5.66
CA LYS A 11 -10.05 3.62 -6.60
C LYS A 11 -9.17 2.50 -6.02
N ALA A 12 -8.86 2.54 -4.73
CA ALA A 12 -8.08 1.49 -4.09
C ALA A 12 -8.84 0.16 -4.06
N ASN A 13 -10.16 0.20 -3.88
CA ASN A 13 -11.03 -0.98 -3.88
C ASN A 13 -11.17 -1.56 -5.29
N GLU A 14 -11.40 -0.73 -6.30
CA GLU A 14 -11.45 -1.17 -7.70
C GLU A 14 -10.15 -1.87 -8.12
N LEU A 15 -9.00 -1.29 -7.74
CA LEU A 15 -7.72 -1.91 -8.01
C LEU A 15 -7.56 -3.22 -7.22
N HIS A 16 -7.90 -3.25 -5.93
CA HIS A 16 -7.86 -4.47 -5.12
C HIS A 16 -8.69 -5.61 -5.73
N GLU A 17 -9.93 -5.34 -6.15
CA GLU A 17 -10.79 -6.31 -6.84
C GLU A 17 -10.17 -6.80 -8.14
N THR A 18 -9.58 -5.89 -8.91
CA THR A 18 -8.87 -6.25 -10.15
C THR A 18 -7.65 -7.15 -9.86
N ILE A 19 -6.87 -6.88 -8.81
CA ILE A 19 -5.71 -7.71 -8.48
C ILE A 19 -6.13 -9.09 -7.97
N THR A 20 -7.16 -9.15 -7.13
CA THR A 20 -7.63 -10.40 -6.49
C THR A 20 -8.41 -11.31 -7.42
N SER A 21 -9.17 -10.76 -8.38
CA SER A 21 -9.88 -11.53 -9.40
C SER A 21 -8.94 -12.19 -10.41
N ASN A 22 -7.71 -11.71 -10.52
CA ASN A 22 -6.73 -12.22 -11.46
C ASN A 22 -5.80 -13.24 -10.81
N GLU A 23 -5.62 -14.40 -11.45
CA GLU A 23 -4.58 -15.35 -11.06
C GLU A 23 -3.25 -14.97 -11.71
N TRP A 24 -2.49 -14.09 -11.05
CA TRP A 24 -1.22 -13.56 -11.58
C TRP A 24 -0.19 -14.64 -11.94
N LYS A 25 -0.21 -15.77 -11.22
CA LYS A 25 0.62 -16.95 -11.48
C LYS A 25 0.35 -17.60 -12.85
N SER A 26 -0.86 -17.42 -13.37
CA SER A 26 -1.36 -18.07 -14.59
C SER A 26 -1.18 -17.18 -15.82
N TYR A 27 -0.53 -16.01 -15.66
CA TYR A 27 -0.28 -15.11 -16.77
C TYR A 27 0.88 -15.57 -17.64
N THR A 28 0.62 -15.55 -18.96
CA THR A 28 1.70 -15.47 -19.94
C THR A 28 2.49 -14.18 -19.75
N ARG A 29 3.74 -14.15 -20.19
CA ARG A 29 4.57 -12.93 -20.16
C ARG A 29 3.89 -11.70 -20.76
N LYS A 30 3.22 -11.84 -21.92
CA LYS A 30 2.55 -10.71 -22.59
C LYS A 30 1.36 -10.20 -21.78
N SER A 31 0.53 -11.11 -21.25
CA SER A 31 -0.60 -10.73 -20.38
C SER A 31 -0.12 -10.12 -19.07
N PHE A 32 0.98 -10.63 -18.50
CA PHE A 32 1.59 -10.09 -17.29
C PHE A 32 2.08 -8.65 -17.50
N VAL A 33 2.85 -8.39 -18.57
CA VAL A 33 3.34 -7.04 -18.88
C VAL A 33 2.18 -6.07 -19.10
N HIS A 34 1.14 -6.48 -19.83
CA HIS A 34 -0.05 -5.66 -20.04
C HIS A 34 -0.79 -5.36 -18.72
N ALA A 35 -1.06 -6.39 -17.91
CA ALA A 35 -1.71 -6.22 -16.61
C ALA A 35 -0.89 -5.35 -15.65
N LEU A 36 0.44 -5.51 -15.65
CA LEU A 36 1.35 -4.75 -14.81
C LEU A 36 1.41 -3.27 -15.23
N ASN A 37 1.44 -2.97 -16.54
CA ASN A 37 1.34 -1.59 -17.05
C ASN A 37 0.03 -0.92 -16.61
N ASN A 38 -1.10 -1.58 -16.79
CA ASN A 38 -2.41 -1.04 -16.37
C ASN A 38 -2.44 -0.81 -14.85
N THR A 39 -1.83 -1.72 -14.08
CA THR A 39 -1.73 -1.61 -12.62
C THR A 39 -0.85 -0.43 -12.20
N ILE A 40 0.28 -0.21 -12.87
CA ILE A 40 1.18 0.92 -12.61
C ILE A 40 0.43 2.24 -12.80
N THR A 41 -0.28 2.41 -13.91
CA THR A 41 -1.07 3.64 -14.15
C THR A 41 -2.08 3.88 -13.03
N ARG A 42 -2.80 2.84 -12.60
CA ARG A 42 -3.76 2.96 -11.48
C ARG A 42 -3.09 3.26 -10.14
N LEU A 43 -1.88 2.76 -9.90
CA LEU A 43 -1.10 3.08 -8.71
C LEU A 43 -0.57 4.52 -8.73
N GLU A 44 -0.26 5.05 -9.91
CA GLU A 44 0.13 6.46 -10.10
C GLU A 44 -1.05 7.39 -9.84
N ASP A 45 -2.24 7.09 -10.37
CA ASP A 45 -3.48 7.80 -10.03
C ASP A 45 -3.70 7.85 -8.50
N LEU A 46 -3.50 6.72 -7.81
CA LEU A 46 -3.65 6.65 -6.36
C LEU A 46 -2.58 7.50 -5.64
N LEU A 47 -1.34 7.46 -6.13
CA LEU A 47 -0.25 8.26 -5.58
C LEU A 47 -0.54 9.76 -5.69
N GLU A 48 -1.01 10.23 -6.85
CA GLU A 48 -1.39 11.63 -7.05
C GLU A 48 -2.47 12.08 -6.05
N ILE A 49 -3.47 11.22 -5.80
CA ILE A 49 -4.53 11.50 -4.82
C ILE A 49 -3.96 11.53 -3.39
N ILE A 50 -3.05 10.62 -3.05
CA ILE A 50 -2.38 10.59 -1.74
C ILE A 50 -1.52 11.85 -1.55
N GLU A 51 -0.81 12.29 -2.57
CA GLU A 51 -0.01 13.52 -2.53
C GLU A 51 -0.89 14.77 -2.41
N GLU A 52 -2.03 14.81 -3.10
CA GLU A 52 -3.03 15.87 -2.91
C GLU A 52 -3.55 15.88 -1.48
N LEU A 53 -3.86 14.70 -0.92
CA LEU A 53 -4.31 14.57 0.45
C LEU A 53 -3.26 15.04 1.46
N ASN A 54 -2.00 14.63 1.26
CA ASN A 54 -0.88 15.03 2.11
C ASN A 54 -0.69 16.55 2.10
N LYS A 55 -0.73 17.19 0.92
CA LYS A 55 -0.66 18.65 0.80
C LYS A 55 -1.80 19.37 1.52
N ARG A 56 -2.98 18.77 1.60
CA ARG A 56 -4.11 19.35 2.35
C ARG A 56 -3.90 19.24 3.85
N ILE A 57 -3.40 18.10 4.33
CA ILE A 57 -3.05 17.89 5.75
C ILE A 57 -1.95 18.88 6.16
N GLU A 58 -0.92 19.07 5.33
CA GLU A 58 0.18 20.01 5.60
C GLU A 58 -0.26 21.48 5.66
N ARG A 59 -1.36 21.85 4.98
CA ARG A 59 -1.91 23.22 5.01
C ARG A 59 -2.71 23.54 6.25
N GLU A 60 -3.27 22.52 6.89
CA GLU A 60 -4.05 22.62 8.12
C GLU A 60 -3.39 21.77 9.21
N PRO A 61 -2.15 22.10 9.62
CA PRO A 61 -1.43 21.28 10.57
C PRO A 61 -2.07 21.41 11.97
N SER A 62 -2.36 20.27 12.57
CA SER A 62 -2.85 20.15 13.94
C SER A 62 -1.97 19.20 14.76
N VAL A 63 -2.10 19.27 16.08
CA VAL A 63 -1.37 18.40 17.00
C VAL A 63 -1.91 16.98 16.78
N ASP A 64 -1.10 16.07 16.24
CA ASP A 64 -1.44 14.71 15.75
C ASP A 64 -1.99 14.59 14.31
N SER A 65 -1.65 15.53 13.41
CA SER A 65 -1.92 15.30 11.98
C SER A 65 -1.22 14.02 11.46
N PRO A 66 -1.92 13.14 10.73
CA PRO A 66 -1.36 11.91 10.20
C PRO A 66 -0.32 12.19 9.09
N ASP A 67 0.86 11.58 9.22
CA ASP A 67 1.94 11.67 8.21
C ASP A 67 1.77 10.61 7.10
N LEU A 68 1.61 11.06 5.85
CA LEU A 68 1.51 10.20 4.67
C LEU A 68 2.84 10.02 3.93
N SER A 69 3.92 10.71 4.33
CA SER A 69 5.25 10.61 3.71
C SER A 69 5.79 9.18 3.64
N PRO A 70 5.61 8.31 4.67
CA PRO A 70 6.03 6.91 4.60
C PRO A 70 5.27 6.13 3.52
N LEU A 71 3.97 6.43 3.35
CA LEU A 71 3.14 5.78 2.33
C LEU A 71 3.57 6.22 0.92
N ILE A 72 3.74 7.52 0.69
CA ILE A 72 4.25 8.10 -0.57
C ILE A 72 5.59 7.45 -0.94
N THR A 73 6.51 7.34 0.02
CA THR A 73 7.80 6.67 -0.18
C THR A 73 7.63 5.19 -0.56
N SER A 74 6.68 4.48 0.07
CA SER A 74 6.38 3.08 -0.25
C SER A 74 5.81 2.92 -1.66
N TYR A 75 4.96 3.86 -2.11
CA TYR A 75 4.44 3.89 -3.47
C TYR A 75 5.56 4.07 -4.50
N ASN A 76 6.39 5.10 -4.32
CA ASN A 76 7.51 5.39 -5.22
C ASN A 76 8.47 4.20 -5.35
N LYS A 77 8.87 3.58 -4.22
CA LYS A 77 9.72 2.38 -4.22
C LYS A 77 9.05 1.21 -4.94
N THR A 78 7.73 1.04 -4.78
CA THR A 78 6.99 -0.04 -5.43
C THR A 78 6.89 0.20 -6.93
N LEU A 79 6.50 1.39 -7.38
CA LEU A 79 6.42 1.77 -8.79
C LEU A 79 7.75 1.57 -9.53
N ILE A 80 8.87 2.01 -8.94
CA ILE A 80 10.20 1.77 -9.51
C ILE A 80 10.47 0.27 -9.69
N ALA A 81 10.15 -0.53 -8.67
CA ALA A 81 10.32 -1.98 -8.76
C ALA A 81 9.42 -2.60 -9.84
N LEU A 82 8.15 -2.18 -9.96
CA LEU A 82 7.24 -2.69 -10.99
C LEU A 82 7.75 -2.34 -12.40
N ARG A 83 8.15 -1.08 -12.64
CA ARG A 83 8.70 -0.62 -13.92
C ARG A 83 9.97 -1.38 -14.31
N ARG A 84 10.87 -1.64 -13.35
CA ARG A 84 12.07 -2.47 -13.60
C ARG A 84 11.71 -3.89 -14.02
N ASN A 85 10.67 -4.48 -13.42
CA ASN A 85 10.24 -5.82 -13.80
C ASN A 85 9.63 -5.85 -15.21
N ILE A 86 8.91 -4.81 -15.63
CA ILE A 86 8.46 -4.68 -17.02
C ILE A 86 9.65 -4.66 -17.97
N VAL A 87 10.65 -3.82 -17.71
CA VAL A 87 11.85 -3.74 -18.57
C VAL A 87 12.59 -5.09 -18.64
N LEU A 88 12.71 -5.79 -17.51
CA LEU A 88 13.35 -7.12 -17.47
C LEU A 88 12.53 -8.16 -18.26
N GLU A 89 11.22 -8.16 -18.10
CA GLU A 89 10.36 -9.06 -18.86
C GLU A 89 10.41 -8.71 -20.34
N GLU A 90 10.30 -7.45 -20.75
CA GLU A 90 10.37 -7.01 -22.16
C GLU A 90 11.73 -7.30 -22.81
N ALA A 91 12.84 -7.21 -22.07
CA ALA A 91 14.19 -7.48 -22.57
C ALA A 91 14.48 -8.96 -22.85
N LYS A 92 13.67 -9.90 -22.31
CA LYS A 92 13.81 -11.33 -22.64
C LYS A 92 13.52 -11.54 -24.14
N LYS A 93 14.44 -12.13 -24.90
CA LYS A 93 14.19 -12.49 -26.31
C LYS A 93 12.99 -13.45 -26.40
N GLU A 94 12.17 -13.33 -27.44
CA GLU A 94 11.13 -14.32 -27.71
C GLU A 94 11.80 -15.66 -28.00
N MET A 95 11.62 -16.62 -27.10
CA MET A 95 12.11 -17.98 -27.26
C MET A 95 11.05 -18.82 -28.00
N PRO A 96 11.46 -19.86 -28.75
CA PRO A 96 10.54 -20.83 -29.35
C PRO A 96 9.55 -21.40 -28.32
N PHE A 97 8.36 -21.78 -28.78
CA PHE A 97 7.23 -22.18 -27.94
C PHE A 97 7.58 -23.24 -26.87
N ASP A 98 8.42 -24.21 -27.21
CA ASP A 98 8.85 -25.32 -26.32
C ASP A 98 9.78 -24.90 -25.17
N LEU A 99 10.29 -23.66 -25.17
CA LEU A 99 11.10 -23.09 -24.09
C LEU A 99 10.33 -22.05 -23.24
N LYS A 100 9.10 -21.69 -23.64
CA LYS A 100 8.25 -20.72 -22.93
C LYS A 100 7.83 -21.20 -21.54
N GLU A 101 7.44 -22.48 -21.41
CA GLU A 101 7.07 -23.07 -20.11
C GLU A 101 8.23 -23.09 -19.10
N LYS A 102 9.49 -23.03 -19.55
CA LYS A 102 10.68 -23.00 -18.67
C LYS A 102 11.13 -21.59 -18.24
N THR A 103 10.57 -20.54 -18.81
CA THR A 103 11.00 -19.13 -18.56
C THR A 103 9.94 -18.24 -17.94
N GLU A 104 8.69 -18.71 -17.88
CA GLU A 104 7.66 -18.09 -17.06
C GLU A 104 8.07 -18.24 -15.58
N VAL A 105 7.93 -17.16 -14.81
CA VAL A 105 8.23 -17.16 -13.37
C VAL A 105 6.92 -16.91 -12.61
N PRO A 106 6.01 -17.90 -12.55
CA PRO A 106 4.71 -17.77 -11.87
C PRO A 106 4.81 -17.23 -10.46
N GLU A 107 5.85 -17.66 -9.73
CA GLU A 107 6.13 -17.21 -8.37
C GLU A 107 6.45 -15.72 -8.29
N LEU A 108 7.22 -15.20 -9.27
CA LEU A 108 7.53 -13.78 -9.34
C LEU A 108 6.26 -12.97 -9.60
N TYR A 109 5.41 -13.43 -10.53
CA TYR A 109 4.17 -12.72 -10.86
C TYR A 109 3.19 -12.72 -9.68
N ALA A 110 3.05 -13.86 -9.00
CA ALA A 110 2.27 -13.96 -7.77
C ALA A 110 2.82 -13.04 -6.66
N PHE A 111 4.14 -13.01 -6.50
CA PHE A 111 4.81 -12.13 -5.55
C PHE A 111 4.57 -10.64 -5.87
N MET A 112 4.56 -10.25 -7.15
CA MET A 112 4.23 -8.87 -7.54
C MET A 112 2.80 -8.52 -7.17
N GLY A 113 1.84 -9.40 -7.46
CA GLY A 113 0.44 -9.23 -7.05
C GLY A 113 0.32 -9.02 -5.53
N GLN A 114 0.99 -9.85 -4.73
CA GLN A 114 1.02 -9.71 -3.26
C GLN A 114 1.64 -8.40 -2.79
N LYS A 115 2.71 -7.92 -3.45
CA LYS A 115 3.33 -6.64 -3.13
C LYS A 115 2.39 -5.46 -3.40
N ILE A 116 1.64 -5.51 -4.49
CA ILE A 116 0.61 -4.52 -4.82
C ILE A 116 -0.51 -4.56 -3.76
N MET A 117 -0.98 -5.74 -3.38
CA MET A 117 -2.00 -5.92 -2.35
C MET A 117 -1.56 -5.35 -0.99
N SER A 118 -0.32 -5.61 -0.58
CA SER A 118 0.26 -5.05 0.63
C SER A 118 0.28 -3.51 0.60
N LEU A 119 0.58 -2.92 -0.56
CA LEU A 119 0.56 -1.47 -0.74
C LEU A 119 -0.87 -0.92 -0.57
N LEU A 120 -1.87 -1.55 -1.19
CA LEU A 120 -3.28 -1.14 -1.08
C LEU A 120 -3.82 -1.24 0.35
N LEU A 121 -3.39 -2.25 1.11
CA LEU A 121 -3.71 -2.36 2.54
C LEU A 121 -3.14 -1.19 3.34
N LYS A 122 -1.89 -0.79 3.07
CA LYS A 122 -1.28 0.39 3.69
C LYS A 122 -2.05 1.66 3.34
N THR A 123 -2.53 1.78 2.10
CA THR A 123 -3.38 2.91 1.66
C THR A 123 -4.67 2.98 2.45
N ARG A 124 -5.40 1.86 2.58
CA ARG A 124 -6.62 1.82 3.39
C ARG A 124 -6.35 2.21 4.84
N PHE A 125 -5.28 1.67 5.43
CA PHE A 125 -4.89 2.02 6.80
C PHE A 125 -4.61 3.53 6.96
N ALA A 126 -3.87 4.12 6.01
CA ALA A 126 -3.58 5.55 6.06
C ALA A 126 -4.85 6.41 5.88
N VAL A 127 -5.75 6.02 4.98
CA VAL A 127 -7.04 6.69 4.81
C VAL A 127 -7.85 6.66 6.09
N GLU A 128 -7.92 5.50 6.75
CA GLU A 128 -8.64 5.37 8.01
C GLU A 128 -8.08 6.31 9.08
N ARG A 129 -6.75 6.42 9.17
CA ARG A 129 -6.11 7.37 10.11
C ARG A 129 -6.48 8.82 9.81
N VAL A 130 -6.52 9.21 8.53
CA VAL A 130 -6.94 10.57 8.12
C VAL A 130 -8.42 10.79 8.42
N HIS A 131 -9.26 9.78 8.19
CA HIS A 131 -10.67 9.84 8.50
C HIS A 131 -10.92 10.03 10.01
N LEU A 132 -10.29 9.20 10.84
CA LEU A 132 -10.37 9.31 12.31
C LEU A 132 -9.88 10.66 12.81
N HIS A 133 -8.79 11.18 12.23
CA HIS A 133 -8.30 12.51 12.55
C HIS A 133 -9.34 13.59 12.21
N SER A 134 -9.92 13.54 11.01
CA SER A 134 -10.97 14.49 10.60
C SER A 134 -12.22 14.42 11.48
N ILE A 135 -12.57 13.24 12.01
CA ILE A 135 -13.66 13.08 12.99
C ILE A 135 -13.28 13.73 14.32
N LYS A 136 -12.06 13.52 14.82
CA LYS A 136 -11.59 14.11 16.08
C LYS A 136 -11.65 15.64 16.04
N GLU A 137 -11.27 16.26 14.92
CA GLU A 137 -11.35 17.72 14.76
C GLU A 137 -12.79 18.24 14.67
N ARG A 138 -13.74 17.44 14.17
CA ARG A 138 -15.16 17.80 14.10
C ARG A 138 -15.89 17.66 15.43
N ILE A 139 -15.41 16.83 16.35
CA ILE A 139 -16.03 16.64 17.66
C ILE A 139 -15.61 17.81 18.56
N THR A 140 -16.48 18.80 18.70
CA THR A 140 -16.38 19.80 19.77
C THR A 140 -16.60 19.13 21.14
N PRO A 141 -15.89 19.57 22.20
CA PRO A 141 -15.96 18.95 23.54
C PRO A 141 -17.37 18.94 24.17
N GLU A 142 -18.34 19.65 23.61
CA GLU A 142 -19.72 19.73 24.11
C GLU A 142 -20.63 18.53 23.72
N GLN A 143 -20.18 17.62 22.85
CA GLN A 143 -20.95 16.42 22.45
C GLN A 143 -20.38 15.08 22.98
N GLU A 144 -19.46 15.11 23.94
CA GLU A 144 -18.85 13.91 24.52
C GLU A 144 -19.87 13.05 25.31
N LYS A 145 -20.56 12.13 24.63
CA LYS A 145 -21.10 10.94 25.29
C LYS A 145 -19.91 10.08 25.72
N ALA A 146 -19.76 9.84 27.03
CA ALA A 146 -18.63 9.13 27.67
C ALA A 146 -18.19 7.83 26.96
N THR A 147 -19.13 7.15 26.28
CA THR A 147 -18.87 5.93 25.50
C THR A 147 -17.96 6.15 24.30
N ALA A 148 -18.10 7.26 23.58
CA ALA A 148 -17.26 7.57 22.43
C ALA A 148 -15.80 7.79 22.86
N LYS A 149 -15.59 8.52 23.97
CA LYS A 149 -14.25 8.75 24.54
C LYS A 149 -13.56 7.44 24.95
N ASN A 150 -14.32 6.50 25.52
CA ASN A 150 -13.82 5.18 25.89
C ASN A 150 -13.46 4.31 24.68
N ILE A 151 -14.24 4.37 23.59
CA ILE A 151 -13.94 3.62 22.36
C ILE A 151 -12.72 4.22 21.68
N PHE A 152 -12.63 5.56 21.59
CA PHE A 152 -11.48 6.24 20.99
C PHE A 152 -10.18 6.01 21.77
N SER A 153 -10.22 6.03 23.10
CA SER A 153 -9.04 5.73 23.91
C SER A 153 -8.59 4.27 23.77
N LEU A 154 -9.54 3.33 23.65
CA LEU A 154 -9.25 1.93 23.35
C LEU A 154 -8.60 1.74 21.98
N LEU A 155 -9.10 2.43 20.95
CA LEU A 155 -8.52 2.39 19.61
C LEU A 155 -7.10 2.95 19.60
N GLN A 156 -6.85 4.07 20.27
CA GLN A 156 -5.52 4.67 20.37
C GLN A 156 -4.54 3.76 21.13
N ALA A 157 -5.00 3.10 22.21
CA ALA A 157 -4.19 2.13 22.93
C ALA A 157 -3.82 0.92 22.05
N LYS A 158 -4.76 0.45 21.21
CA LYS A 158 -4.51 -0.65 20.26
C LYS A 158 -3.59 -0.26 19.11
N GLU A 159 -3.69 0.97 18.60
CA GLU A 159 -2.74 1.49 17.61
C GLU A 159 -1.31 1.51 18.17
N LYS A 160 -1.13 1.99 19.41
CA LYS A 160 0.17 2.00 20.06
C LYS A 160 0.74 0.59 20.24
N GLU A 161 -0.10 -0.36 20.65
CA GLU A 161 0.29 -1.77 20.80
C GLU A 161 0.73 -2.38 19.46
N LEU A 162 0.03 -2.06 18.37
CA LEU A 162 0.39 -2.51 17.01
C LEU A 162 1.71 -1.89 16.53
N GLU A 163 1.96 -0.62 16.83
CA GLU A 163 3.20 0.06 16.46
C GLU A 163 4.40 -0.53 17.23
N GLU A 164 4.24 -0.79 18.53
CA GLU A 164 5.24 -1.49 19.35
C GLU A 164 5.52 -2.92 18.82
N LEU A 165 4.49 -3.64 18.38
CA LEU A 165 4.62 -4.95 17.76
C LEU A 165 5.38 -4.89 16.43
N ARG A 166 5.10 -3.89 15.59
CA ARG A 166 5.83 -3.66 14.34
C ARG A 166 7.30 -3.36 14.59
N GLU A 167 7.60 -2.50 15.55
CA GLU A 167 8.98 -2.21 15.93
C GLU A 167 9.71 -3.46 16.43
N LYS A 168 9.06 -4.27 17.28
CA LYS A 168 9.64 -5.53 17.77
C LYS A 168 9.89 -6.51 16.63
N TYR A 169 8.96 -6.63 15.70
CA TYR A 169 9.12 -7.46 14.51
C TYR A 169 10.31 -6.98 13.66
N GLU A 170 10.43 -5.68 13.40
CA GLU A 170 11.51 -5.17 12.56
C GLU A 170 12.88 -5.29 13.24
N LYS A 171 12.95 -5.11 14.56
CA LYS A 171 14.15 -5.40 15.37
C LYS A 171 14.55 -6.88 15.29
N LEU A 172 13.59 -7.81 15.39
CA LEU A 172 13.83 -9.24 15.24
C LEU A 172 14.28 -9.61 13.83
N ARG A 173 13.65 -9.03 12.81
CA ARG A 173 14.00 -9.23 11.41
C ARG A 173 15.42 -8.75 11.12
N GLN A 174 15.80 -7.57 11.60
CA GLN A 174 17.16 -7.04 11.45
C GLN A 174 18.18 -7.92 12.18
N LYS A 175 17.87 -8.37 13.41
CA LYS A 175 18.74 -9.28 14.18
C LYS A 175 18.99 -10.61 13.44
N ASN A 176 17.95 -11.19 12.86
CA ASN A 176 18.07 -12.42 12.07
C ASN A 176 18.81 -12.20 10.75
N LEU A 177 18.65 -11.05 10.11
CA LEU A 177 19.43 -10.70 8.91
C LEU A 177 20.93 -10.55 9.22
N SER A 178 21.28 -9.93 10.36
CA SER A 178 22.67 -9.78 10.78
C SER A 178 23.31 -11.09 11.26
N ALA A 179 22.52 -12.04 11.76
CA ALA A 179 23.00 -13.37 12.15
C ALA A 179 23.39 -14.22 10.92
N ASN A 180 22.68 -14.07 9.80
CA ASN A 180 22.96 -14.80 8.56
C ASN A 180 24.07 -14.19 7.69
N LEU A 181 24.65 -13.05 8.07
CA LEU A 181 25.77 -12.40 7.39
C LEU A 181 27.09 -12.53 8.17
N GLY A 182 27.07 -13.26 9.29
CA GLY A 182 28.22 -13.49 10.18
C GLY A 182 28.77 -14.92 10.16
N GLU A 183 28.33 -15.78 9.23
CA GLU A 183 28.90 -17.11 8.95
C GLU A 183 29.61 -17.12 7.59
#